data_AF-A0A7L4IE06-F1
#
_entry.id   AF-A0A7L4IE06-F1
#
_cell.length_a   1.000
_cell.length_b   1.000
_cell.length_c   1.000
_cell.angle_alpha   90.00
_cell.angle_beta   90.00
_cell.angle_gamma   90.00
#
_symmetry.space_group_name_H-M   'P 1'
#
loop_
_entity.id
_entity.type
_entity.pdbx_description
1 polymer ?
#
loop_
_entity_poly.entity_id
_entity_poly.type
_entity_poly.pdbx_seq_one_letter_code
_entity_poly.pdbx_strand_id
1 'polypeptide(L)' 'PRPPAMALNTRFAEVECLAESHQHLSKESLAGNKPANAVLHKGKRRVGRRARRGRPV' A
#
# COMPACT_ATOMS: atom_id res chain seq x y z
N PRO A 1 -27.35 14.91 -19.45
CA PRO A 1 -25.89 15.06 -19.65
C PRO A 1 -25.25 15.75 -18.44
N ARG A 2 -24.28 15.11 -17.76
CA ARG A 2 -23.60 15.74 -16.62
C ARG A 2 -22.59 16.77 -17.14
N PRO A 3 -22.53 17.99 -16.58
CA PRO A 3 -21.54 18.99 -16.99
C PRO A 3 -20.11 18.42 -16.82
N PRO A 4 -19.16 18.76 -17.71
CA PRO A 4 -17.78 18.26 -17.66
C PRO A 4 -17.13 18.45 -16.28
N ALA A 5 -17.37 19.59 -15.63
CA ALA A 5 -16.87 19.90 -14.30
C ALA A 5 -17.41 18.94 -13.22
N MET A 6 -18.70 18.57 -13.29
CA MET A 6 -19.28 17.63 -12.34
C MET A 6 -18.74 16.21 -12.56
N ALA A 7 -18.51 15.79 -13.80
CA ALA A 7 -17.92 14.49 -14.11
C ALA A 7 -16.47 14.39 -13.59
N LEU A 8 -15.69 15.47 -13.70
CA LEU A 8 -14.35 15.55 -13.12
C LEU A 8 -14.40 15.51 -11.59
N ASN A 9 -15.28 16.30 -10.97
CA ASN A 9 -15.42 16.34 -9.52
C ASN A 9 -15.78 14.97 -8.93
N THR A 10 -16.66 14.21 -9.60
CA THR A 10 -16.97 12.83 -9.20
C THR A 10 -15.76 11.92 -9.30
N ARG A 11 -14.98 12.01 -10.39
CA ARG A 11 -13.75 11.21 -10.54
C ARG A 11 -12.70 11.56 -9.49
N PHE A 12 -12.58 12.83 -9.10
CA PHE A 12 -11.68 13.24 -8.01
C PHE A 12 -12.11 12.62 -6.68
N ALA A 13 -13.39 12.72 -6.32
CA ALA A 13 -13.92 12.13 -5.09
C ALA A 13 -13.75 10.60 -5.04
N GLU A 14 -13.92 9.91 -6.18
CA GLU A 14 -13.66 8.47 -6.29
C GLU A 14 -12.20 8.12 -6.02
N VAL A 15 -11.26 8.88 -6.60
CA VAL A 15 -9.82 8.67 -6.40
C VAL A 15 -9.41 8.95 -4.95
N GLU A 16 -9.95 10.01 -4.35
CA GLU A 16 -9.72 10.33 -2.94
C GLU A 16 -10.21 9.22 -2.01
N CYS A 17 -11.42 8.70 -2.25
CA CYS A 17 -11.98 7.58 -1.49
C CYS A 17 -11.15 6.31 -1.64
N LEU A 18 -10.67 5.99 -2.85
CA LEU A 18 -9.78 4.86 -3.09
C LEU A 18 -8.44 5.02 -2.36
N ALA A 19 -7.86 6.21 -2.38
CA ALA A 19 -6.61 6.50 -1.69
C ALA A 19 -6.76 6.40 -0.16
N GLU A 20 -7.88 6.91 0.37
CA GLU A 20 -8.20 6.86 1.80
C GLU A 20 -8.45 5.43 2.27
N SER A 21 -9.24 4.65 1.52
CA SER A 21 -9.43 3.22 1.75
C SER A 21 -8.10 2.46 1.68
N HIS A 22 -7.24 2.77 0.69
CA HIS A 22 -5.92 2.15 0.58
C HIS A 22 -5.05 2.46 1.80
N GLN A 23 -5.07 3.70 2.30
CA GLN A 23 -4.34 4.08 3.51
C GLN A 23 -4.86 3.32 4.74
N HIS A 24 -6.18 3.21 4.89
CA HIS A 24 -6.83 2.52 5.99
C HIS A 24 -6.51 1.01 5.96
N LEU A 25 -6.77 0.35 4.83
CA LEU A 25 -6.49 -1.07 4.63
C LEU A 25 -5.00 -1.40 4.74
N SER A 26 -4.11 -0.51 4.31
CA SER A 26 -2.66 -0.69 4.49
C SER A 26 -2.28 -0.74 5.97
N LYS A 27 -2.83 0.15 6.80
CA LYS A 27 -2.61 0.18 8.26
C LYS A 27 -3.24 -1.03 8.95
N GLU A 28 -4.48 -1.36 8.61
CA GLU A 28 -5.22 -2.45 9.23
C GLU A 28 -4.72 -3.84 8.79
N SER A 29 -4.28 -3.98 7.53
CA SER A 29 -3.72 -5.24 7.03
C SER A 29 -2.54 -5.71 7.86
N LEU A 30 -1.73 -4.78 8.40
CA LEU A 30 -0.60 -5.08 9.28
C LEU A 30 -1.06 -5.68 10.63
N ALA A 31 -2.20 -5.22 11.15
CA ALA A 31 -2.75 -5.65 12.44
C ALA A 31 -3.65 -6.89 12.35
N GLY A 32 -4.40 -7.04 11.25
CA GLY A 32 -5.43 -8.08 11.08
C GLY A 32 -4.94 -9.44 10.59
N ASN A 33 -3.80 -9.51 9.88
CA ASN A 33 -3.28 -10.76 9.31
C ASN A 33 -1.87 -11.12 9.83
N LYS A 34 -1.73 -11.12 11.17
CA LYS A 34 -0.45 -11.35 11.88
C LYS A 34 0.36 -12.57 11.38
N PRO A 35 -0.22 -13.77 11.16
CA PRO A 35 0.56 -14.93 10.71
C PRO A 35 1.10 -14.77 9.28
N ALA A 36 0.32 -14.23 8.34
CA ALA A 36 0.79 -13.98 6.97
C ALA A 36 1.86 -12.88 6.92
N ASN A 37 1.67 -11.80 7.72
CA ASN A 37 2.62 -10.70 7.81
C ASN A 37 3.96 -11.14 8.42
N ALA A 38 3.95 -12.03 9.41
CA ALA A 38 5.17 -12.57 10.01
C ALA A 38 6.05 -13.30 8.97
N VAL A 39 5.42 -14.03 8.03
CA VAL A 39 6.11 -14.72 6.93
C VAL A 39 6.66 -13.70 5.91
N LEU A 40 5.85 -12.72 5.49
CA LEU A 40 6.24 -11.67 4.55
C LEU A 40 7.40 -10.81 5.06
N HIS A 41 7.37 -10.38 6.33
CA HIS A 41 8.44 -9.59 6.95
C HIS A 41 9.72 -10.42 7.17
N LYS A 42 9.63 -11.73 7.40
CA LYS A 42 10.79 -12.63 7.42
C LYS A 42 11.43 -12.73 6.03
N GLY A 43 10.62 -12.72 4.96
CA GLY A 43 11.07 -12.63 3.57
C GLY A 43 11.75 -11.30 3.23
N LYS A 44 11.11 -10.16 3.51
CA LYS A 44 11.67 -8.82 3.26
C LYS A 44 12.97 -8.55 4.04
N ARG A 45 13.08 -9.00 5.29
CA ARG A 45 14.34 -8.90 6.07
C ARG A 45 15.46 -9.77 5.50
N ARG A 46 15.15 -10.92 4.90
CA ARG A 46 16.14 -11.78 4.21
C ARG A 46 16.61 -11.16 2.91
N VAL A 47 15.71 -10.56 2.13
CA VAL A 47 16.04 -9.85 0.89
C VAL A 47 16.86 -8.58 1.18
N GLY A 48 16.46 -7.76 2.14
CA GLY A 48 17.20 -6.55 2.53
C GLY A 48 18.56 -6.81 3.19
N ARG A 49 18.70 -7.90 3.97
CA ARG A 49 19.99 -8.32 4.53
C ARG A 49 20.91 -8.95 3.47
N ARG A 50 20.38 -9.69 2.50
CA ARG A 50 21.18 -10.18 1.35
C ARG A 50 21.65 -9.01 0.47
N ALA A 51 20.79 -8.04 0.19
CA ALA A 51 21.16 -6.85 -0.59
C ALA A 51 22.27 -6.01 0.08
N ARG A 52 22.29 -5.92 1.41
CA ARG A 52 23.36 -5.19 2.15
C ARG A 52 24.64 -5.99 2.37
N ARG A 53 24.62 -7.32 2.26
CA ARG A 53 25.80 -8.19 2.43
C ARG A 53 26.57 -8.47 1.13
N GLY A 54 26.07 -7.99 -0.01
CA GLY A 54 26.70 -8.18 -1.32
C GLY A 54 27.31 -6.91 -1.94
N ARG A 55 27.39 -5.79 -1.20
CA ARG A 55 28.07 -4.58 -1.67
C ARG A 55 29.44 -4.49 -0.99
N PRO A 56 30.55 -4.77 -1.69
CA PRO A 56 31.86 -4.47 -1.13
C PRO A 56 31.99 -2.94 -1.01
N VAL A 57 32.62 -2.50 0.08
CA VAL A 57 33.14 -1.12 0.22
C VAL A 57 34.37 -0.94 -0.65
#